data_AF-A0A6L4A9Y3-F1
#
_entry.id   AF-A0A6L4A9Y3-F1
#
_cell.length_a   1.000
_cell.length_b   1.000
_cell.length_c   1.000
_cell.angle_alpha   90.00
_cell.angle_beta   90.00
_cell.angle_gamma   90.00
#
_symmetry.space_group_name_H-M   'P 1'
#
loop_
_entity.id
_entity.type
_entity.pdbx_description
1 polymer ?
#
loop_
_entity_poly.entity_id
_entity_poly.type
_entity_poly.pdbx_seq_one_letter_code
_entity_poly.pdbx_strand_id
1 'polypeptide(L)'
;MNDSFEQFQSPFSWRYGSPEMRRIWSEIYKRQLWRRLWVALAEAQIPAGFVTPAQVAELQAHVNDVDMAQSHAIEAEIHHDLMAEVRVFASQCPTAGGIIHLGATSMDIED
;
A
#
# COMPACT_ATOMS: atom_id res chain seq x y z
N MET A 1 -15.66 -12.78 -3.56
CA MET A 1 -14.79 -13.30 -4.64
C MET A 1 -15.71 -13.68 -5.77
N ASN A 2 -15.36 -13.32 -7.00
CA ASN A 2 -16.14 -13.77 -8.16
C ASN A 2 -15.72 -15.23 -8.39
N ASP A 3 -16.37 -16.16 -7.70
CA ASP A 3 -16.10 -17.61 -7.74
C ASP A 3 -16.55 -18.24 -9.07
N SER A 4 -16.40 -17.50 -10.18
CA SER A 4 -16.69 -17.98 -11.51
C SER A 4 -15.53 -18.86 -11.98
N PHE A 5 -15.82 -20.13 -12.27
CA PHE A 5 -14.92 -21.06 -12.96
C PHE A 5 -14.82 -20.77 -14.47
N GLU A 6 -15.35 -19.63 -14.94
CA GLU A 6 -15.31 -19.22 -16.35
C GLU A 6 -14.00 -18.51 -16.72
N GLN A 7 -13.21 -18.08 -15.72
CA GLN A 7 -11.92 -17.40 -15.93
C GLN A 7 -10.76 -18.23 -15.39
N PHE A 8 -9.55 -17.93 -15.88
CA PHE A 8 -8.33 -18.56 -15.37
C PHE A 8 -8.15 -18.26 -13.88
N GLN A 9 -7.92 -19.33 -13.12
CA GLN A 9 -7.54 -19.26 -11.72
C GLN A 9 -6.27 -20.08 -11.52
N SER A 10 -5.25 -19.48 -10.91
CA SER A 10 -4.08 -20.26 -10.50
C SER A 10 -4.50 -21.30 -9.46
N PRO A 11 -4.19 -22.60 -9.63
CA PRO A 11 -4.57 -23.60 -8.63
C PRO A 11 -3.87 -23.39 -7.28
N PHE A 12 -2.82 -22.57 -7.24
CA PHE A 12 -2.16 -22.16 -6.01
C PHE A 12 -2.99 -21.15 -5.18
N SER A 13 -3.96 -20.44 -5.78
CA SER A 13 -4.79 -19.48 -5.04
C SER A 13 -5.98 -20.11 -4.28
N TRP A 14 -6.37 -21.35 -4.62
CA TRP A 14 -7.54 -22.00 -4.00
C TRP A 14 -7.36 -23.47 -3.61
N ARG A 15 -6.49 -24.23 -4.30
CA ARG A 15 -6.34 -25.69 -4.10
C ARG A 15 -5.07 -26.10 -3.38
N TYR A 16 -3.92 -25.63 -3.87
CA TYR A 16 -2.61 -26.15 -3.44
C TYR A 16 -1.85 -25.23 -2.47
N GLY A 17 -2.09 -23.91 -2.51
CA GLY A 17 -1.41 -22.96 -1.64
C GLY A 17 -1.92 -23.02 -0.20
N SER A 18 -1.02 -23.02 0.78
CA SER A 18 -1.42 -22.88 2.18
C SER A 18 -2.09 -21.52 2.41
N PRO A 19 -2.97 -21.39 3.42
CA PRO A 19 -3.57 -20.10 3.77
C PRO A 19 -2.53 -18.99 4.01
N GLU A 20 -1.41 -19.32 4.66
CA GLU A 20 -0.33 -18.40 5.00
C GLU A 20 0.39 -17.90 3.74
N MET A 21 0.73 -18.82 2.82
CA MET A 21 1.41 -18.46 1.58
C MET A 21 0.52 -17.58 0.69
N ARG A 22 -0.77 -17.90 0.61
CA ARG A 22 -1.75 -17.08 -0.12
C ARG A 22 -1.90 -15.68 0.47
N ARG A 23 -1.81 -15.55 1.79
CA ARG A 23 -1.83 -14.25 2.46
C ARG A 23 -0.60 -13.41 2.10
N ILE A 24 0.60 -14.01 2.11
CA ILE A 24 1.85 -13.31 1.76
C ILE A 24 1.76 -12.69 0.36
N TRP A 25 1.19 -13.42 -0.60
CA TRP A 25 1.04 -12.95 -1.98
C TRP A 25 -0.30 -12.25 -2.26
N SER A 26 -1.08 -11.92 -1.23
CA SER A 26 -2.36 -11.23 -1.43
C SER A 26 -2.13 -9.74 -1.72
N GLU A 27 -2.94 -9.18 -2.61
CA GLU A 27 -2.88 -7.76 -2.97
C GLU A 27 -3.04 -6.83 -1.75
N ILE A 28 -3.93 -7.18 -0.81
CA ILE A 28 -4.08 -6.43 0.45
C ILE A 28 -2.77 -6.43 1.25
N TYR A 29 -2.15 -7.59 1.41
CA TYR A 29 -0.89 -7.68 2.16
C TYR A 29 0.23 -6.91 1.47
N LYS A 30 0.31 -6.96 0.13
CA LYS A 30 1.23 -6.13 -0.66
C LYS A 30 1.04 -4.63 -0.37
N ARG A 31 -0.18 -4.09 -0.45
CA ARG A 31 -0.45 -2.67 -0.15
C ARG A 31 -0.13 -2.31 1.31
N GLN A 32 -0.40 -3.20 2.26
CA GLN A 32 0.01 -3.03 3.66
C GLN A 32 1.54 -2.95 3.80
N LEU A 33 2.30 -3.75 3.06
CA LEU A 33 3.76 -3.68 3.06
C LEU A 33 4.25 -2.34 2.51
N TRP A 34 3.70 -1.86 1.40
CA TRP A 34 4.04 -0.54 0.85
C TRP A 34 3.81 0.58 1.87
N ARG A 35 2.66 0.58 2.55
CA ARG A 35 2.38 1.54 3.64
C ARG A 35 3.37 1.46 4.78
N ARG A 36 3.79 0.26 5.19
CA ARG A 36 4.84 0.10 6.21
C ARG A 36 6.19 0.64 5.76
N LEU A 37 6.55 0.44 4.49
CA LEU A 37 7.78 1.00 3.91
C LEU A 37 7.75 2.53 3.89
N TRP A 38 6.62 3.15 3.51
CA TRP A 38 6.47 4.61 3.60
C TRP A 38 6.53 5.13 5.04
N VAL A 39 5.96 4.42 6.01
CA VAL A 39 6.12 4.77 7.43
C VAL A 39 7.59 4.70 7.84
N ALA A 40 8.29 3.62 7.50
CA ALA A 40 9.70 3.44 7.84
C ALA A 40 10.58 4.51 7.17
N LEU A 41 10.30 4.87 5.92
CA LEU A 41 10.95 5.98 5.22
C LEU A 41 10.73 7.31 5.96
N ALA A 42 9.47 7.61 6.33
CA ALA A 42 9.12 8.82 7.05
C ALA A 42 9.78 8.87 8.44
N GLU A 43 9.86 7.74 9.15
CA GLU A 43 10.57 7.61 10.43
C GLU A 43 12.06 7.88 10.28
N ALA A 44 12.71 7.31 9.25
CA ALA A 44 14.12 7.55 8.96
C ALA A 44 14.44 9.01 8.60
N GLN A 45 13.44 9.78 8.17
CA GLN A 45 13.57 11.20 7.83
C GLN A 45 13.42 12.15 9.03
N ILE A 46 12.99 11.66 10.20
CA ILE A 46 12.85 12.48 11.43
C ILE A 46 14.18 13.16 11.84
N PRO A 47 15.33 12.45 11.94
CA PRO A 47 16.59 13.07 12.36
C PRO A 47 17.09 14.16 11.40
N ALA A 48 16.68 14.11 10.13
CA ALA A 48 17.01 15.11 9.12
C ALA A 48 16.08 16.33 9.14
N GLY A 49 15.01 16.30 9.94
CA GLY A 49 14.08 17.42 10.11
C GLY A 49 13.03 17.58 9.01
N PHE A 50 12.86 16.60 8.12
CA PHE A 50 11.85 16.66 7.04
C PHE A 50 10.45 16.23 7.50
N VAL A 51 10.39 15.38 8.52
CA VAL A 51 9.16 14.75 9.01
C VAL A 51 9.08 14.87 10.53
N THR A 52 7.87 15.03 11.06
CA THR A 52 7.62 15.03 12.51
C THR A 52 7.18 13.65 13.03
N PRO A 53 7.45 13.30 14.31
CA PRO A 53 6.95 12.07 14.91
C PRO A 53 5.40 11.95 14.87
N ALA A 54 4.69 13.08 14.92
CA ALA A 54 3.23 13.10 14.85
C ALA A 54 2.71 12.66 13.47
N GLN A 55 3.37 13.09 12.39
CA GLN A 55 3.02 12.65 11.03
C GLN A 55 3.28 11.15 10.84
N VAL A 56 4.39 10.63 11.37
CA VAL A 56 4.68 9.18 11.33
C VAL A 56 3.62 8.39 12.09
N ALA A 57 3.20 8.86 13.27
CA ALA A 57 2.15 8.22 14.05
C ALA A 57 0.80 8.19 13.32
N GLU A 58 0.44 9.27 12.61
CA GLU A 58 -0.76 9.31 11.76
C GLU A 58 -0.68 8.28 10.63
N LEU A 59 0.42 8.23 9.88
CA LEU A 59 0.62 7.23 8.82
C LEU A 59 0.51 5.80 9.40
N GLN A 60 1.17 5.54 10.53
CA GLN A 60 1.18 4.24 11.18
C GLN A 60 -0.23 3.77 11.59
N ALA A 61 -1.11 4.69 12.00
CA ALA A 61 -2.48 4.37 12.39
C ALA A 61 -3.32 3.81 11.21
N HIS A 62 -3.00 4.22 9.98
CA HIS A 62 -3.76 3.89 8.77
C HIS A 62 -3.09 2.83 7.87
N VAL A 63 -2.00 2.19 8.32
CA VAL A 63 -1.30 1.14 7.54
C VAL A 63 -2.20 -0.01 7.11
N ASN A 64 -3.20 -0.37 7.92
CA ASN A 64 -4.08 -1.51 7.65
C ASN A 64 -5.38 -1.12 6.91
N ASP A 65 -5.65 0.18 6.73
CA ASP A 65 -6.89 0.71 6.16
C ASP A 65 -6.83 0.77 4.63
N VAL A 66 -6.50 -0.36 4.00
CA VAL A 66 -6.36 -0.47 2.55
C VAL A 66 -7.73 -0.47 1.87
N ASP A 67 -7.96 0.51 0.99
CA ASP A 67 -9.15 0.59 0.13
C ASP A 67 -8.78 0.26 -1.33
N MET A 68 -8.85 -1.04 -1.67
CA MET A 68 -8.53 -1.51 -3.01
C MET A 68 -9.47 -0.94 -4.08
N ALA A 69 -10.74 -0.68 -3.73
CA ALA A 69 -11.71 -0.18 -4.69
C ALA A 69 -11.36 1.27 -5.08
N GLN A 70 -11.03 2.09 -4.09
CA GLN A 70 -10.57 3.46 -4.32
C GLN A 70 -9.22 3.49 -5.04
N SER A 71 -8.26 2.64 -4.66
CA SER A 71 -6.97 2.57 -5.34
C SER A 71 -7.13 2.20 -6.82
N HIS A 72 -7.96 1.20 -7.15
CA HIS A 72 -8.21 0.84 -8.55
C HIS A 72 -8.98 1.92 -9.32
N ALA A 73 -9.90 2.66 -8.68
CA ALA A 73 -10.60 3.76 -9.32
C ALA A 73 -9.62 4.88 -9.72
N ILE A 74 -8.71 5.27 -8.81
CA ILE A 74 -7.68 6.26 -9.10
C ILE A 74 -6.67 5.74 -10.13
N GLU A 75 -6.26 4.47 -10.03
CA GLU A 75 -5.35 3.83 -10.99
C GLU A 75 -5.94 3.84 -12.41
N ALA A 76 -7.24 3.63 -12.57
CA ALA A 76 -7.91 3.71 -13.87
C ALA A 76 -7.83 5.11 -14.50
N GLU A 77 -7.69 6.17 -13.68
CA GLU A 77 -7.55 7.55 -14.15
C GLU A 77 -6.09 7.93 -14.46
N ILE A 78 -5.14 7.48 -13.64
CA ILE A 78 -3.74 7.93 -13.72
C ILE A 78 -2.78 6.89 -14.32
N HIS A 79 -3.25 5.66 -14.50
CA HIS A 79 -2.49 4.51 -15.02
C HIS A 79 -1.19 4.24 -14.27
N HIS A 80 -1.21 4.42 -12.95
CA HIS A 80 -0.07 4.20 -12.07
C HIS A 80 -0.55 3.73 -10.69
N ASP A 81 -0.34 2.45 -10.40
CA ASP A 81 -0.84 1.74 -9.23
C ASP A 81 -0.24 2.21 -7.90
N LEU A 82 1.08 2.43 -7.83
CA LEU A 82 1.74 2.97 -6.64
C LEU A 82 1.26 4.38 -6.32
N MET A 83 1.20 5.25 -7.32
CA MET A 83 0.70 6.61 -7.10
C MET A 83 -0.79 6.63 -6.75
N ALA A 84 -1.57 5.65 -7.21
CA ALA A 84 -2.95 5.49 -6.79
C ALA A 84 -3.05 5.15 -5.30
N GLU A 85 -2.21 4.23 -4.81
CA GLU A 85 -2.14 3.92 -3.38
C GLU A 85 -1.66 5.10 -2.55
N VAL A 86 -0.65 5.85 -3.02
CA VAL A 86 -0.19 7.07 -2.35
C VAL A 86 -1.35 8.06 -2.18
N ARG A 87 -2.17 8.26 -3.22
CA ARG A 87 -3.34 9.17 -3.14
C ARG A 87 -4.39 8.68 -2.15
N VAL A 88 -4.71 7.39 -2.15
CA VAL A 88 -5.65 6.80 -1.17
C VAL A 88 -5.12 6.94 0.24
N PHE A 89 -3.87 6.55 0.48
CA PHE A 89 -3.26 6.62 1.80
C PHE A 89 -3.14 8.06 2.29
N ALA A 90 -2.76 9.00 1.42
CA ALA A 90 -2.72 10.43 1.73
C ALA A 90 -4.11 10.97 2.10
N SER A 91 -5.18 10.52 1.43
CA SER A 91 -6.55 10.96 1.74
C SER A 91 -7.01 10.55 3.14
N GLN A 92 -6.40 9.50 3.71
CA GLN A 92 -6.66 9.01 5.06
C GLN A 92 -5.80 9.71 6.12
N CYS A 93 -4.78 10.48 5.70
CA CYS A 93 -3.84 11.15 6.60
C CYS A 93 -3.80 12.66 6.31
N PRO A 94 -4.79 13.45 6.79
CA PRO A 94 -4.88 14.89 6.52
C PRO A 94 -3.61 15.70 6.80
N THR A 95 -2.79 15.31 7.77
CA THR A 95 -1.59 16.09 8.15
C THR A 95 -0.27 15.49 7.63
N ALA A 96 -0.25 14.18 7.36
CA ALA A 96 0.92 13.44 6.89
C ALA A 96 0.85 13.05 5.41
N GLY A 97 -0.28 13.20 4.73
CA GLY A 97 -0.43 12.74 3.34
C GLY A 97 0.60 13.34 2.37
N GLY A 98 1.03 14.58 2.61
CA GLY A 98 2.01 15.27 1.78
C GLY A 98 3.47 14.79 1.92
N ILE A 99 3.79 14.01 2.96
CA ILE A 99 5.14 13.47 3.18
C ILE A 99 5.30 12.03 2.65
N ILE A 100 4.20 11.40 2.25
CA ILE A 100 4.25 10.04 1.70
C ILE A 100 5.10 10.05 0.44
N HIS A 101 6.05 9.11 0.34
CA HIS A 101 6.95 8.95 -0.79
C HIS A 101 7.98 10.08 -1.01
N LEU A 102 8.18 10.96 -0.02
CA LEU A 102 9.14 12.08 -0.11
C LEU A 102 10.55 11.61 -0.44
N GLY A 103 11.02 11.92 -1.65
CA GLY A 103 12.39 11.63 -2.11
C GLY A 103 12.63 10.19 -2.60
N ALA A 104 11.58 9.36 -2.65
CA ALA A 104 11.66 8.00 -3.16
C ALA A 104 11.17 7.88 -4.62
N THR A 105 11.44 6.74 -5.22
CA THR A 105 10.91 6.27 -6.50
C THR A 105 10.14 4.96 -6.31
N SER A 106 9.38 4.53 -7.30
CA SER A 106 8.55 3.32 -7.20
C SER A 106 9.34 2.08 -6.77
N MET A 107 10.58 1.95 -7.23
CA MET A 107 11.43 0.79 -6.92
C MET A 107 11.89 0.73 -5.46
N ASP A 108 11.88 1.85 -4.72
CA ASP A 108 12.16 1.82 -3.28
C ASP A 108 11.03 1.13 -2.48
N ILE A 109 9.89 0.86 -3.14
CA ILE A 109 8.68 0.30 -2.54
C ILE A 109 8.30 -1.07 -3.15
N GLU A 110 8.53 -1.25 -4.45
CA GLU A 110 8.03 -2.39 -5.22
C GLU A 110 9.01 -3.56 -5.39
N ASP A 111 10.33 -3.35 -5.25
CA ASP A 111 11.38 -4.38 -5.39
C ASP A 111 11.52 -5.26 -4.13
#